data_AF-A0A2N3C579-F1
#
_entry.id   AF-A0A2N3C579-F1
#
_cell.length_a   1.000
_cell.length_b   1.000
_cell.length_c   1.000
_cell.angle_alpha   90.00
_cell.angle_beta   90.00
_cell.angle_gamma   90.00
#
_symmetry.space_group_name_H-M   'P 1'
#
loop_
_entity.id
_entity.type
_entity.pdbx_description
1 polymer ?
#
loop_
_entity_poly.entity_id
_entity_poly.type
_entity_poly.pdbx_seq_one_letter_code
_entity_poly.pdbx_strand_id
1 'polypeptide(L)'
;MSLADKIHALRLEKNQSLQDVADVVGVSKAHIWQIEKNRADNPSMGLVTRLADHFGVTVAWLVSEDFTADATDSALARMFRQAHELDPQDITLLDDMLQSLLKRRKSLDGPSP
;
A
#
# COMPACT_ATOMS: atom_id res chain seq x y z
N MET A 1 7.95 0.49 -0.98
CA MET A 1 7.69 1.61 -0.04
C MET A 1 6.19 1.77 0.16
N SER A 2 5.75 2.08 1.38
CA SER A 2 4.33 2.37 1.67
C SER A 2 3.95 3.80 1.25
N LEU A 3 2.64 4.08 1.19
CA LEU A 3 2.10 5.43 1.01
C LEU A 3 2.72 6.44 2.01
N ALA A 4 2.84 6.03 3.27
CA ALA A 4 3.41 6.84 4.35
C ALA A 4 4.87 7.22 4.05
N ASP A 5 5.67 6.24 3.60
CA ASP A 5 7.08 6.44 3.26
C ASP A 5 7.24 7.39 2.07
N LYS A 6 6.40 7.23 1.04
CA LYS A 6 6.41 8.07 -0.15
C LYS A 6 6.08 9.53 0.17
N ILE A 7 5.04 9.76 0.97
CA ILE A 7 4.67 11.12 1.42
C ILE A 7 5.78 11.75 2.24
N HIS A 8 6.38 11.00 3.17
CA HIS A 8 7.48 11.47 3.98
C HIS A 8 8.70 11.88 3.14
N ALA A 9 9.08 11.02 2.18
CA ALA A 9 10.21 11.27 1.28
C ALA A 9 9.98 12.52 0.42
N LEU A 10 8.81 12.64 -0.22
CA LEU A 10 8.47 13.79 -1.06
C LEU A 10 8.46 15.11 -0.26
N ARG A 11 7.95 15.08 0.97
CA ARG A 11 7.96 16.26 1.85
C ARG A 11 9.39 16.70 2.17
N LEU A 12 10.28 15.76 2.50
CA LEU A 12 11.68 16.06 2.80
C LEU A 12 12.44 16.55 1.55
N GLU A 13 12.20 15.95 0.38
CA GLU A 13 12.79 16.37 -0.90
C GLU A 13 12.43 17.83 -1.22
N LYS A 14 11.18 18.23 -0.96
CA LYS A 14 10.72 19.61 -1.15
C LYS A 14 11.04 20.54 0.02
N ASN A 15 11.77 20.09 1.05
CA ASN A 15 12.09 20.84 2.28
C ASN A 15 10.85 21.45 2.97
N GLN A 16 9.72 20.75 2.90
CA GLN A 16 8.47 21.21 3.48
C GLN A 16 8.31 20.71 4.92
N SER A 17 7.76 21.55 5.78
CA SER A 17 7.29 21.12 7.10
C SER A 17 5.96 20.38 7.00
N LEU A 18 5.59 19.65 8.05
CA LEU A 18 4.26 19.02 8.13
C LEU A 18 3.12 20.06 8.04
N GLN A 19 3.37 21.29 8.50
CA GLN A 19 2.39 22.37 8.45
C GLN A 19 2.19 22.83 6.99
N ASP A 20 3.28 23.00 6.24
CA ASP A 20 3.21 23.46 4.84
C ASP A 20 2.38 22.50 3.98
N VAL A 21 2.57 21.19 4.15
CA VAL A 21 1.77 20.18 3.44
C VAL A 21 0.31 20.22 3.89
N ALA A 22 0.08 20.32 5.20
CA ALA A 22 -1.27 20.35 5.78
C ALA A 22 -2.09 21.54 5.26
N ASP A 23 -1.47 22.72 5.19
CA ASP A 23 -2.10 23.94 4.70
C ASP A 23 -2.49 23.83 3.22
N VAL A 24 -1.62 23.24 2.39
CA VAL A 24 -1.91 23.08 0.95
C VAL A 24 -3.00 22.04 0.69
N VAL A 25 -3.00 20.92 1.40
CA VAL A 25 -3.99 19.84 1.17
C VAL A 25 -5.25 19.97 2.04
N GLY A 26 -5.34 21.04 2.85
CA GLY A 26 -6.52 21.40 3.62
C GLY A 26 -6.85 20.43 4.75
N VAL A 27 -5.84 19.98 5.51
CA VAL A 27 -6.01 19.11 6.68
C VAL A 27 -5.21 19.63 7.87
N SER A 28 -5.33 18.99 9.04
CA SER A 28 -4.51 19.35 10.19
C SER A 28 -3.09 18.79 10.06
N LYS A 29 -2.11 19.50 10.64
CA LYS A 29 -0.73 19.01 10.80
C LYS A 29 -0.67 17.63 11.46
N ALA A 30 -1.52 17.40 12.46
CA ALA A 30 -1.62 16.11 13.14
C ALA A 30 -2.05 14.98 12.18
N HIS A 31 -2.94 15.27 11.22
CA HIS A 31 -3.38 14.30 10.22
C HIS A 31 -2.25 13.94 9.26
N ILE A 32 -1.48 14.91 8.75
CA ILE A 32 -0.28 14.62 7.93
C ILE A 32 0.73 13.77 8.71
N TRP A 33 0.96 14.10 9.99
CA TRP A 33 1.83 13.30 10.85
C TRP A 33 1.33 11.86 11.03
N GLN A 34 0.02 11.67 11.24
CA GLN A 34 -0.58 10.34 11.36
C GLN A 34 -0.41 9.54 10.07
N ILE A 35 -0.55 10.17 8.90
CA ILE A 35 -0.32 9.55 7.60
C ILE A 35 1.14 9.11 7.47
N GLU A 36 2.11 10.00 7.74
CA GLU A 36 3.54 9.66 7.68
C GLU A 36 3.97 8.61 8.71
N LYS A 37 3.19 8.40 9.78
CA LYS A 37 3.41 7.34 10.77
C LYS A 37 2.63 6.06 10.51
N ASN A 38 1.96 5.96 9.36
CA ASN A 38 1.11 4.83 9.00
C ASN A 38 0.04 4.53 10.08
N ARG A 39 -0.48 5.60 10.71
CA ARG A 39 -1.53 5.58 11.75
C ARG A 39 -2.86 6.16 11.29
N ALA A 40 -2.93 6.65 10.06
CA ALA A 40 -4.17 7.08 9.45
C ALA A 40 -4.86 5.84 8.88
N ASP A 41 -5.91 5.39 9.54
CA ASP A 41 -6.77 4.31 9.04
C ASP A 41 -7.48 4.79 7.78
N ASN A 42 -6.91 4.49 6.62
CA ASN A 42 -7.48 4.71 5.29
C ASN A 42 -7.78 6.20 4.96
N PRO A 43 -6.76 7.00 4.55
CA PRO A 43 -6.99 8.37 4.12
C PRO A 43 -7.98 8.41 2.94
N SER A 44 -8.92 9.38 2.96
CA SER A 44 -9.88 9.53 1.87
C SER A 44 -9.19 9.71 0.51
N MET A 45 -9.75 9.13 -0.56
CA MET A 45 -9.21 9.30 -1.92
C MET A 45 -9.09 10.77 -2.34
N GLY A 46 -9.95 11.65 -1.83
CA GLY A 46 -9.85 13.09 -2.07
C GLY A 46 -8.58 13.70 -1.48
N LEU A 47 -8.14 13.24 -0.29
CA LEU A 47 -6.88 13.68 0.31
C LEU A 47 -5.68 13.13 -0.47
N VAL A 48 -5.71 11.85 -0.84
CA VAL A 48 -4.64 11.22 -1.64
C VAL A 48 -4.46 11.93 -2.98
N THR A 49 -5.56 12.33 -3.63
CA THR A 49 -5.52 13.08 -4.90
C THR A 49 -4.84 14.43 -4.71
N ARG A 50 -5.24 15.21 -3.69
CA ARG A 50 -4.61 16.51 -3.41
C ARG A 50 -3.12 16.40 -3.08
N LEU A 51 -2.71 15.35 -2.37
CA LEU A 51 -1.31 15.07 -2.08
C LEU A 51 -0.54 14.75 -3.37
N ALA A 52 -1.10 13.92 -4.24
CA ALA A 52 -0.50 13.58 -5.53
C ALA A 52 -0.31 14.82 -6.40
N ASP A 53 -1.33 15.67 -6.49
CA ASP A 53 -1.29 16.94 -7.22
C ASP A 53 -0.23 17.89 -6.66
N HIS A 54 -0.17 18.06 -5.33
CA HIS A 54 0.81 18.91 -4.64
C HIS A 54 2.25 18.46 -4.88
N PHE A 55 2.48 17.14 -4.82
CA PHE A 55 3.82 16.60 -5.02
C PHE A 55 4.19 16.46 -6.50
N GLY A 56 3.23 16.50 -7.42
CA GLY A 56 3.44 16.36 -8.86
C GLY A 56 3.65 14.91 -9.30
N VAL A 57 3.01 13.97 -8.58
CA VAL A 57 3.07 12.53 -8.87
C VAL A 57 1.68 12.01 -9.23
N THR A 58 1.58 10.82 -9.83
CA THR A 58 0.28 10.22 -10.09
C THR A 58 -0.29 9.59 -8.82
N VAL A 59 -1.62 9.60 -8.67
CA VAL A 59 -2.30 8.89 -7.57
C VAL A 59 -1.90 7.41 -7.55
N ALA A 60 -1.83 6.77 -8.73
CA ALA A 60 -1.40 5.39 -8.88
C ALA A 60 0.01 5.13 -8.33
N TRP A 61 0.96 6.03 -8.57
CA TRP A 61 2.31 5.92 -8.01
C TRP A 61 2.33 6.16 -6.50
N LEU A 62 1.49 7.07 -6.01
CA LEU A 62 1.46 7.42 -4.59
C LEU A 62 0.89 6.27 -3.74
N VAL A 63 -0.12 5.57 -4.24
CA VAL A 63 -0.77 4.43 -3.56
C VAL A 63 -0.21 3.07 -3.95
N SER A 64 0.65 2.99 -4.98
CA SER A 64 1.26 1.71 -5.33
C SER A 64 2.09 1.23 -4.15
N GLU A 65 1.85 0.02 -3.69
CA GLU A 65 2.80 -0.65 -2.84
C GLU A 65 3.88 -1.16 -3.80
N ASP A 66 5.11 -0.66 -3.66
CA ASP A 66 6.20 -1.53 -4.13
C ASP A 66 6.08 -2.74 -3.23
N PHE A 67 5.71 -3.88 -3.83
CA PHE A 67 6.05 -5.17 -3.28
C PHE A 67 7.58 -5.27 -3.29
N THR A 68 8.25 -4.46 -2.48
CA THR A 68 9.42 -4.93 -1.77
C THR A 68 8.84 -6.00 -0.88
N ALA A 69 8.69 -7.21 -1.46
CA ALA A 69 8.68 -8.41 -0.69
C ALA A 69 9.81 -8.20 0.30
N ASP A 70 9.47 -7.96 1.56
CA ASP A 70 10.43 -8.17 2.64
C ASP A 70 11.02 -9.53 2.29
N ALA A 71 12.32 -9.51 2.03
CA ALA A 71 13.07 -10.62 1.47
C ALA A 71 13.22 -11.74 2.50
N THR A 72 12.14 -12.04 3.23
CA THR A 72 11.98 -13.16 4.14
C THR A 72 11.35 -14.35 3.46
N ASP A 73 10.82 -14.22 2.23
CA ASP A 73 10.50 -15.41 1.45
C ASP A 73 10.82 -15.26 -0.05
N SER A 74 12.07 -15.59 -0.40
CA SER A 74 12.55 -15.68 -1.79
C SER A 74 11.64 -16.55 -2.67
N ALA A 75 10.89 -17.48 -2.07
CA ALA A 75 9.94 -18.34 -2.75
C ALA A 75 8.71 -17.56 -3.26
N LEU A 76 8.11 -16.71 -2.43
CA LEU A 76 6.92 -15.95 -2.80
C LEU A 76 7.23 -14.92 -3.90
N ALA A 77 8.37 -14.22 -3.79
CA ALA A 77 8.81 -13.29 -4.82
C ALA A 77 9.11 -14.00 -6.16
N ARG A 78 9.63 -15.23 -6.12
CA ARG A 78 9.81 -16.06 -7.33
C ARG A 78 8.46 -16.48 -7.91
N MET A 79 7.52 -16.90 -7.07
CA MET A 79 6.17 -17.26 -7.49
C MET A 79 5.44 -16.09 -8.17
N PHE A 80 5.53 -14.88 -7.63
CA PHE A 80 4.93 -13.69 -8.24
C PHE A 80 5.49 -13.38 -9.63
N ARG A 81 6.81 -13.52 -9.83
CA ARG A 81 7.42 -13.35 -11.16
C ARG A 81 6.92 -14.40 -12.16
N GLN A 82 6.83 -15.66 -11.72
CA GLN A 82 6.34 -16.75 -12.57
C GLN A 82 4.85 -16.62 -12.88
N ALA A 83 4.05 -16.17 -11.91
CA ALA A 83 2.61 -15.96 -12.09
C ALA A 83 2.34 -14.89 -13.17
N HIS A 84 3.14 -13.83 -13.23
CA HIS A 84 2.99 -12.78 -14.25
C HIS A 84 3.22 -13.27 -15.69
N GLU A 85 3.85 -14.43 -15.88
CA GLU A 85 4.07 -15.04 -17.20
C GLU A 85 2.94 -15.99 -17.63
N LEU A 86 1.94 -16.24 -16.76
CA LEU A 86 0.83 -17.15 -17.01
C LEU A 86 -0.29 -16.51 -17.83
N ASP A 87 -1.04 -17.35 -18.55
CA ASP A 87 -2.27 -16.94 -19.26
C ASP A 87 -3.38 -16.58 -18.24
N PRO A 88 -4.27 -15.62 -18.56
CA PRO A 88 -5.50 -15.36 -17.80
C PRO A 88 -6.24 -16.59 -17.25
N GLN A 89 -6.30 -17.70 -17.99
CA GLN A 89 -6.96 -18.92 -17.51
C GLN A 89 -6.22 -19.56 -16.32
N ASP A 90 -4.88 -19.61 -16.40
CA ASP A 90 -4.03 -20.18 -15.36
C ASP A 90 -3.99 -19.30 -14.10
N ILE A 91 -4.06 -17.97 -14.28
CA ILE A 91 -4.21 -17.02 -13.16
C ILE A 91 -5.50 -17.27 -12.38
N THR A 92 -6.59 -17.56 -13.10
CA THR A 92 -7.89 -17.83 -12.48
C THR A 92 -7.85 -19.11 -11.64
N LEU A 93 -7.23 -20.17 -12.16
CA LEU A 93 -7.04 -21.42 -11.42
C LEU A 93 -6.19 -21.22 -10.16
N LEU A 94 -5.15 -20.39 -10.26
CA LEU A 94 -4.27 -20.09 -9.13
C LEU A 94 -5.01 -19.32 -8.01
N ASP A 95 -5.90 -18.39 -8.36
CA ASP A 95 -6.76 -17.71 -7.38
C ASP A 95 -7.71 -18.70 -6.68
N ASP A 96 -8.39 -19.58 -7.43
CA ASP A 96 -9.27 -20.60 -6.85
C ASP A 96 -8.55 -21.51 -5.84
N MET A 97 -7.30 -21.89 -6.15
CA MET A 97 -6.45 -22.65 -5.25
C MET A 97 -6.07 -21.85 -4.00
N LEU A 98 -5.68 -20.58 -4.15
CA LEU A 98 -5.36 -19.70 -3.02
C LEU A 98 -6.56 -19.50 -2.10
N GLN A 99 -7.76 -19.25 -2.65
CA GLN A 99 -8.99 -19.09 -1.88
C GLN A 99 -9.31 -20.38 -1.09
N SER A 100 -9.09 -21.54 -1.69
CA SER A 100 -9.27 -22.84 -1.04
C SER A 100 -8.33 -23.01 0.16
N LEU A 101 -7.05 -22.63 0.02
CA LEU A 101 -6.07 -22.66 1.10
C LEU A 101 -6.39 -21.67 2.22
N LEU A 102 -6.80 -20.45 1.88
CA LEU A 102 -7.19 -19.41 2.85
C LEU A 102 -8.43 -19.81 3.66
N LYS A 103 -9.41 -20.41 2.98
CA LYS A 103 -10.63 -20.95 3.62
C LYS A 103 -10.28 -22.07 4.59
N ARG A 104 -9.37 -22.97 4.22
CA ARG A 104 -8.89 -24.06 5.08
C ARG A 104 -8.16 -23.54 6.33
N ARG A 105 -7.32 -22.51 6.19
CA ARG A 105 -6.66 -21.87 7.35
C ARG A 105 -7.69 -21.24 8.30
N LYS A 106 -8.66 -20.48 7.77
CA LYS A 106 -9.75 -19.90 8.59
C LYS A 106 -10.59 -20.95 9.31
N SER A 107 -10.74 -22.15 8.75
CA SER A 107 -11.42 -23.26 9.41
C SER A 107 -10.59 -23.95 10.51
N LEU A 108 -9.26 -23.82 10.47
CA LEU A 108 -8.35 -24.34 11.50
C LEU A 108 -8.20 -23.36 12.69
N ASP A 109 -8.37 -22.05 12.45
CA ASP A 109 -8.33 -20.99 13.47
C ASP A 109 -9.71 -20.70 14.12
N GLY A 110 -10.74 -21.50 13.81
CA GLY A 110 -12.04 -21.46 14.51
C GLY A 110 -11.94 -22.00 15.94
N PRO A 111 -12.82 -21.61 16.88
CA PRO A 111 -12.54 -21.74 18.31
C PRO A 111 -12.31 -23.21 18.66
N SER A 112 -11.18 -23.50 19.33
CA SER A 112 -11.01 -24.74 20.07
C SER A 112 -12.22 -24.92 21.01
N PRO A 113 -12.78 -26.13 21.10
CA PRO A 113 -13.86 -26.42 22.05
C PRO A 113 -13.45 -26.18 23.50
#